data_AF-A0A6P2ABC9-F1
#
_entry.id   AF-A0A6P2ABC9-F1
#
_cell.length_a   1.000
_cell.length_b   1.000
_cell.length_c   1.000
_cell.angle_alpha   90.00
_cell.angle_beta   90.00
_cell.angle_gamma   90.00
#
_symmetry.space_group_name_H-M   'P 1'
#
loop_
_entity.id
_entity.type
_entity.pdbx_description
1 polymer ?
#
loop_
_entity_poly.entity_id
_entity_poly.type
_entity_poly.pdbx_seq_one_letter_code
_entity_poly.pdbx_strand_id
1 'polypeptide(L)'
;MTNSQIPLFPPRTTAELVDDIASLSQEIQDLYCLDDIPWVVGYSGGKDSTAVLQLVWNAIASLPPEKRHKTIYVITTDTRVENPIVSLWVSKSLEIMKLAAQEQQMPIEPHLLQPSVKDSFWVCLIGKGYPSPRTGFRWCTDRLKIQPVNHFIRQMVRKHGETIIILGIRKAESITRSANMKKHEAGRLRNHLSPNDRLPNSLIYSPIEDWRTEEVWLYLMQWPNPWGNDNKNLFSMYKNASADNECPLVIDNSTPSCGDSRFGCWVCTIVSQDKSMEAMIQNDVEKEWLQPLLDIRNELDVQDDRDKRDFRRIHGNVALFERNISGNISVEPIPGPYTKESREYWLRKLLQAQIEIRKNAPEDMGEITLISEGELREIRRIWLEEKHEFEDSLPRIYQEVTGAEFQDDNLSRVNILLGGDEWDLLQDICQEDQMHLELMAKLLDTERQYYTKSRRVGIYDTLEKCFATSSRDRTSAIERAHLSRNLQNAVAEADVDTVKQLTWGTLKFPNQS
;
A
#
# COMPACT_ATOMS: atom_id res chain seq x y z
N MET A 1 29.66 -20.00 6.05
CA MET A 1 29.99 -19.31 7.32
C MET A 1 28.74 -18.57 7.74
N THR A 2 28.00 -19.16 8.67
CA THR A 2 26.76 -18.62 9.23
C THR A 2 27.09 -17.33 9.97
N ASN A 3 26.47 -16.25 9.53
CA ASN A 3 26.67 -14.91 10.09
C ASN A 3 25.90 -14.86 11.42
N SER A 4 26.49 -15.40 12.49
CA SER A 4 25.94 -15.34 13.85
C SER A 4 25.88 -13.87 14.28
N GLN A 5 24.72 -13.24 14.12
CA GLN A 5 24.45 -11.92 14.65
C GLN A 5 24.59 -11.98 16.16
N ILE A 6 25.65 -11.37 16.69
CA ILE A 6 25.79 -11.14 18.14
C ILE A 6 24.60 -10.26 18.54
N PRO A 7 23.75 -10.69 19.49
CA PRO A 7 22.60 -9.90 19.89
C PRO A 7 23.09 -8.56 20.46
N LEU A 8 22.55 -7.46 19.93
CA LEU A 8 22.91 -6.08 20.31
C LEU A 8 22.67 -5.75 21.80
N PHE A 9 21.96 -6.62 22.53
CA PHE A 9 21.63 -6.46 23.94
C PHE A 9 21.82 -7.79 24.68
N PRO A 10 22.44 -7.82 25.88
CA PRO A 10 22.59 -9.04 26.69
C PRO A 10 21.21 -9.56 27.16
N PRO A 11 20.96 -10.89 27.21
CA PRO A 11 19.69 -11.49 27.67
C PRO A 11 19.30 -10.99 29.06
N ARG A 12 18.11 -10.38 29.17
CA ARG A 12 17.50 -10.10 30.48
C ARG A 12 16.96 -11.41 31.03
N THR A 13 17.15 -11.60 32.31
CA THR A 13 16.47 -12.66 33.06
C THR A 13 14.97 -12.35 33.15
N THR A 14 14.16 -13.36 33.47
CA THR A 14 12.72 -13.17 33.68
C THR A 14 12.41 -12.20 34.80
N ALA A 15 13.23 -12.16 35.86
CA ALA A 15 13.09 -11.21 36.95
C ALA A 15 13.35 -9.77 36.48
N GLU A 16 14.44 -9.54 35.74
CA GLU A 16 14.76 -8.22 35.18
C GLU A 16 13.67 -7.72 34.21
N LEU A 17 13.04 -8.61 33.44
CA LEU A 17 11.92 -8.24 32.58
C LEU A 17 10.67 -7.85 33.38
N VAL A 18 10.37 -8.54 34.49
CA VAL A 18 9.25 -8.17 35.37
C VAL A 18 9.48 -6.79 35.99
N ASP A 19 10.70 -6.51 36.46
CA ASP A 19 11.08 -5.21 37.00
C ASP A 19 10.98 -4.10 35.93
N ASP A 20 11.43 -4.39 34.70
CA ASP A 20 11.29 -3.47 33.56
C ASP A 20 9.82 -3.16 33.25
N ILE A 21 8.94 -4.18 33.24
CA ILE A 21 7.50 -3.99 33.03
C ILE A 21 6.89 -3.12 34.13
N ALA A 22 7.30 -3.29 35.39
CA ALA A 22 6.84 -2.45 36.49
C ALA A 22 7.32 -0.99 36.33
N SER A 23 8.60 -0.80 35.97
CA SER A 23 9.16 0.52 35.67
C SER A 23 8.46 1.20 34.50
N LEU A 24 8.22 0.47 33.40
CA LEU A 24 7.51 0.96 32.22
C LEU A 24 6.05 1.29 32.56
N SER A 25 5.39 0.49 33.41
CA SER A 25 4.03 0.78 33.85
C SER A 25 3.96 2.11 34.61
N GLN A 26 4.94 2.38 35.48
CA GLN A 26 5.04 3.67 36.16
C GLN A 26 5.35 4.82 35.19
N GLU A 27 6.29 4.62 34.26
CA GLU A 27 6.63 5.63 33.25
C GLU A 27 5.41 6.00 32.38
N ILE A 28 4.63 5.00 31.96
CA ILE A 28 3.38 5.20 31.20
C ILE A 28 2.38 6.00 32.02
N GLN A 29 2.18 5.67 33.30
CA GLN A 29 1.25 6.40 34.17
C GLN A 29 1.67 7.85 34.39
N ASP A 30 2.95 8.07 34.66
CA ASP A 30 3.51 9.41 34.86
C ASP A 30 3.32 10.24 33.59
N LEU A 31 3.69 9.70 32.43
CA LEU A 31 3.51 10.36 31.14
C LEU A 31 2.04 10.63 30.83
N TYR A 32 1.15 9.71 31.18
CA TYR A 32 -0.28 9.85 30.95
C TYR A 32 -0.89 10.96 31.83
N CYS A 33 -0.47 11.08 33.09
CA CYS A 33 -1.02 12.07 34.04
C CYS A 33 -0.37 13.46 33.94
N LEU A 34 0.68 13.62 33.13
CA LEU A 34 1.47 14.86 33.04
C LEU A 34 0.76 16.02 32.33
N ASP A 35 -0.17 15.72 31.43
CA ASP A 35 -0.83 16.69 30.54
C ASP A 35 -2.18 16.13 30.02
N ASP A 36 -2.88 16.88 29.17
CA ASP A 36 -4.12 16.47 28.49
C ASP A 36 -3.91 16.11 27.00
N ILE A 37 -2.66 15.91 26.56
CA ILE A 37 -2.33 15.65 25.15
C ILE A 37 -2.85 14.25 24.77
N PRO A 38 -3.70 14.11 23.72
CA PRO A 38 -4.27 12.83 23.34
C PRO A 38 -3.19 11.85 22.84
N TRP A 39 -3.40 10.57 23.17
CA TRP A 39 -2.51 9.48 22.76
C TRP A 39 -3.07 8.77 21.54
N VAL A 40 -2.18 8.38 20.63
CA VAL A 40 -2.51 7.62 19.42
C VAL A 40 -1.64 6.37 19.40
N VAL A 41 -2.21 5.21 19.72
CA VAL A 41 -1.52 3.92 19.70
C VAL A 41 -1.65 3.30 18.32
N GLY A 42 -0.52 3.05 17.65
CA GLY A 42 -0.50 2.30 16.39
C GLY A 42 -0.68 0.81 16.64
N TYR A 43 -1.82 0.26 16.22
CA TYR A 43 -2.18 -1.14 16.38
C TYR A 43 -2.27 -1.85 15.02
N SER A 44 -1.54 -2.96 14.85
CA SER A 44 -1.59 -3.77 13.63
C SER A 44 -2.11 -5.19 13.88
N GLY A 45 -2.48 -5.52 15.11
CA GLY A 45 -2.81 -6.89 15.54
C GLY A 45 -1.63 -7.87 15.51
N GLY A 46 -0.41 -7.39 15.29
CA GLY A 46 0.82 -8.19 15.42
C GLY A 46 1.37 -8.17 16.85
N LYS A 47 2.32 -9.06 17.15
CA LYS A 47 2.89 -9.26 18.50
C LYS A 47 3.35 -7.97 19.17
N ASP A 48 4.12 -7.14 18.46
CA ASP A 48 4.76 -5.96 19.04
C ASP A 48 3.72 -4.88 19.38
N SER A 49 2.76 -4.64 18.48
CA SER A 49 1.67 -3.68 18.71
C SER A 49 0.67 -4.15 19.78
N THR A 50 0.40 -5.46 19.86
CA THR A 50 -0.45 -6.04 20.90
C THR A 50 0.21 -5.88 22.27
N ALA A 51 1.51 -6.14 22.38
CA ALA A 51 2.26 -5.97 23.62
C ALA A 51 2.25 -4.51 24.10
N VAL A 52 2.50 -3.55 23.20
CA VAL A 52 2.43 -2.12 23.55
C VAL A 52 1.04 -1.72 24.04
N LEU A 53 -0.02 -2.09 23.32
CA LEU A 53 -1.37 -1.72 23.72
C LEU A 53 -1.76 -2.39 25.05
N GLN A 54 -1.36 -3.64 25.25
CA GLN A 54 -1.57 -4.36 26.51
C GLN A 54 -0.81 -3.71 27.69
N LEU A 55 0.43 -3.24 27.48
CA LEU A 55 1.19 -2.48 28.47
C LEU A 55 0.48 -1.18 28.84
N VAL A 56 0.09 -0.39 27.83
CA VAL A 56 -0.62 0.88 28.04
C VAL A 56 -1.95 0.64 28.76
N TRP A 57 -2.75 -0.32 28.31
CA TRP A 57 -4.04 -0.62 28.92
C TRP A 57 -3.90 -1.02 30.39
N ASN A 58 -2.99 -1.95 30.71
CA ASN A 58 -2.77 -2.42 32.07
C ASN A 58 -2.26 -1.30 32.99
N ALA A 59 -1.33 -0.47 32.50
CA ALA A 59 -0.82 0.67 33.24
C ALA A 59 -1.94 1.67 33.58
N ILE A 60 -2.81 2.02 32.62
CA ILE A 60 -3.92 2.95 32.84
C ILE A 60 -5.06 2.32 33.67
N ALA A 61 -5.33 1.02 33.52
CA ALA A 61 -6.35 0.33 34.28
C ALA A 61 -6.03 0.26 35.79
N SER A 62 -4.75 0.31 36.15
CA SER A 62 -4.34 0.40 37.57
C SER A 62 -4.46 1.80 38.18
N LEU A 63 -4.70 2.85 37.37
CA LEU A 63 -4.99 4.20 37.88
C LEU A 63 -6.43 4.27 38.43
N PRO A 64 -6.71 5.14 39.43
CA PRO A 64 -8.08 5.45 39.84
C PRO A 64 -8.93 5.99 38.67
N PRO A 65 -10.23 5.65 38.57
CA PRO A 65 -11.09 6.08 37.46
C PRO A 65 -11.08 7.59 37.22
N GLU A 66 -10.91 8.40 38.27
CA GLU A 66 -10.88 9.87 38.18
C GLU A 66 -9.69 10.40 37.38
N LYS A 67 -8.59 9.63 37.35
CA LYS A 67 -7.40 9.98 36.57
C LYS A 67 -7.49 9.51 35.12
N ARG A 68 -8.47 8.68 34.75
CA ARG A 68 -8.59 8.10 33.41
C ARG A 68 -9.35 9.03 32.43
N HIS A 69 -8.93 10.29 32.34
CA HIS A 69 -9.66 11.33 31.57
C HIS A 69 -9.15 11.54 30.13
N LYS A 70 -7.90 11.19 29.83
CA LYS A 70 -7.26 11.41 28.53
C LYS A 70 -7.62 10.30 27.54
N THR A 71 -8.22 10.67 26.42
CA THR A 71 -8.55 9.73 25.35
C THR A 71 -7.31 9.13 24.71
N ILE A 72 -7.33 7.81 24.54
CA ILE A 72 -6.33 6.99 23.88
C ILE A 72 -6.96 6.42 22.60
N TYR A 73 -6.58 6.99 21.47
CA TYR A 73 -7.02 6.53 20.16
C TYR A 73 -6.19 5.33 19.73
N VAL A 74 -6.81 4.18 19.49
CA VAL A 74 -6.13 3.02 18.93
C VAL A 74 -6.40 2.99 17.44
N ILE A 75 -5.38 3.22 16.62
CA ILE A 75 -5.53 3.29 15.17
C ILE A 75 -4.97 2.04 14.49
N THR A 76 -5.75 1.46 13.60
CA THR A 76 -5.32 0.40 12.70
C THR A 76 -5.55 0.84 11.27
N THR A 77 -4.58 0.61 10.38
CA THR A 77 -4.77 0.91 8.95
C THR A 77 -4.99 -0.37 8.17
N ASP A 78 -6.19 -0.54 7.63
CA ASP A 78 -6.51 -1.59 6.67
C ASP A 78 -6.22 -1.09 5.26
N THR A 79 -5.26 -1.72 4.59
CA THR A 79 -4.88 -1.38 3.22
C THR A 79 -5.84 -1.92 2.15
N ARG A 80 -6.86 -2.69 2.56
CA ARG A 80 -7.81 -3.46 1.72
C ARG A 80 -7.20 -4.60 0.92
N VAL A 81 -5.90 -4.82 1.08
CA VAL A 81 -5.15 -5.92 0.45
C VAL A 81 -4.29 -6.66 1.46
N GLU A 82 -4.59 -6.53 2.76
CA GLU A 82 -4.01 -7.37 3.81
C GLU A 82 -4.48 -8.82 3.67
N ASN A 83 -3.70 -9.78 4.17
CA ASN A 83 -4.14 -11.17 4.23
C ASN A 83 -5.54 -11.28 4.90
N PRO A 84 -6.53 -11.94 4.27
CA PRO A 84 -7.90 -11.98 4.78
C PRO A 84 -8.04 -12.49 6.22
N ILE A 85 -7.27 -13.53 6.58
CA ILE A 85 -7.28 -14.10 7.93
C ILE A 85 -6.83 -13.06 8.95
N VAL A 86 -5.77 -12.32 8.61
CA VAL A 86 -5.20 -11.27 9.46
C VAL A 86 -6.15 -10.07 9.56
N SER A 87 -6.77 -9.68 8.44
CA SER A 87 -7.76 -8.60 8.43
C SER A 87 -8.96 -8.92 9.32
N LEU A 88 -9.47 -10.16 9.27
CA LEU A 88 -10.55 -10.60 10.15
C LEU A 88 -10.12 -10.62 11.62
N TRP A 89 -8.94 -11.13 11.93
CA TRP A 89 -8.36 -11.13 13.28
C TRP A 89 -8.30 -9.71 13.86
N VAL A 90 -7.78 -8.77 13.09
CA VAL A 90 -7.67 -7.36 13.49
C VAL A 90 -9.04 -6.74 13.69
N SER A 91 -9.98 -6.99 12.77
CA SER A 91 -11.33 -6.43 12.83
C SER A 91 -12.11 -6.92 14.05
N LYS A 92 -12.12 -8.24 14.30
CA LYS A 92 -12.69 -8.84 15.51
C LYS A 92 -12.02 -8.29 16.77
N SER A 93 -10.70 -8.10 16.75
CA SER A 93 -9.97 -7.51 17.88
C SER A 93 -10.42 -6.09 18.20
N LEU A 94 -10.70 -5.25 17.20
CA LEU A 94 -11.16 -3.87 17.42
C LEU A 94 -12.58 -3.83 18.00
N GLU A 95 -13.46 -4.72 17.57
CA GLU A 95 -14.82 -4.86 18.11
C GLU A 95 -14.81 -5.26 19.58
N ILE A 96 -14.05 -6.31 19.92
CA ILE A 96 -13.88 -6.79 21.28
C ILE A 96 -13.25 -5.70 22.17
N MET A 97 -12.24 -5.00 21.64
CA MET A 97 -11.59 -3.88 22.33
C MET A 97 -12.55 -2.74 22.64
N LYS A 98 -13.46 -2.42 21.72
CA LYS A 98 -14.48 -1.39 21.94
C LYS A 98 -15.45 -1.78 23.06
N LEU A 99 -15.88 -3.04 23.09
CA LEU A 99 -16.77 -3.55 24.16
C LEU A 99 -16.05 -3.55 25.52
N ALA A 100 -14.83 -4.07 25.57
CA ALA A 100 -14.03 -4.11 26.80
C ALA A 100 -13.70 -2.71 27.33
N ALA A 101 -13.43 -1.74 26.44
CA ALA A 101 -13.20 -0.36 26.86
C ALA A 101 -14.43 0.24 27.55
N GLN A 102 -15.63 -0.04 27.05
CA GLN A 102 -16.88 0.41 27.68
C GLN A 102 -17.13 -0.28 29.02
N GLU A 103 -16.98 -1.60 29.08
CA GLU A 103 -17.20 -2.39 30.30
C GLU A 103 -16.24 -2.00 31.44
N GLN A 104 -14.97 -1.74 31.10
CA GLN A 104 -13.92 -1.41 32.06
C GLN A 104 -13.78 0.10 32.31
N GLN A 105 -14.63 0.92 31.70
CA GLN A 105 -14.57 2.39 31.76
C GLN A 105 -13.17 2.93 31.39
N MET A 106 -12.58 2.37 30.33
CA MET A 106 -11.28 2.77 29.82
C MET A 106 -11.45 3.87 28.77
N PRO A 107 -10.58 4.90 28.74
CA PRO A 107 -10.67 6.01 27.80
C PRO A 107 -10.06 5.62 26.43
N ILE A 108 -10.41 4.45 25.91
CA ILE A 108 -9.81 3.87 24.70
C ILE A 108 -10.83 3.85 23.56
N GLU A 109 -10.45 4.43 22.42
CA GLU A 109 -11.29 4.53 21.22
C GLU A 109 -10.60 3.86 20.02
N PRO A 110 -11.04 2.65 19.62
CA PRO A 110 -10.51 1.97 18.44
C PRO A 110 -11.04 2.58 17.13
N HIS A 111 -10.15 2.81 16.17
CA HIS A 111 -10.43 3.36 14.84
C HIS A 111 -9.77 2.53 13.74
N LEU A 112 -10.59 2.05 12.80
CA LEU A 112 -10.12 1.44 11.56
C LEU A 112 -9.99 2.53 10.48
N LEU A 113 -8.76 2.79 10.06
CA LEU A 113 -8.40 3.72 8.99
C LEU A 113 -8.30 2.97 7.67
N GLN A 114 -8.72 3.62 6.59
CA GLN A 114 -8.64 3.07 5.23
C GLN A 114 -8.08 4.13 4.27
N PRO A 115 -7.40 3.72 3.17
CA PRO A 115 -7.03 4.61 2.11
C PRO A 115 -8.25 5.24 1.44
N SER A 116 -8.04 6.42 0.85
CA SER A 116 -9.04 7.00 -0.06
C SER A 116 -9.28 6.02 -1.21
N VAL A 117 -10.51 5.95 -1.73
CA VAL A 117 -10.85 5.07 -2.87
C VAL A 117 -9.91 5.32 -4.05
N LYS A 118 -9.60 6.59 -4.33
CA LYS A 118 -8.71 7.00 -5.42
C LYS A 118 -7.27 6.51 -5.27
N ASP A 119 -6.85 6.24 -4.04
CA ASP A 119 -5.51 5.78 -3.69
C ASP A 119 -5.45 4.29 -3.36
N SER A 120 -6.58 3.57 -3.45
CA SER A 120 -6.62 2.13 -3.19
C SER A 120 -5.74 1.36 -4.17
N PHE A 121 -5.35 0.15 -3.77
CA PHE A 121 -4.43 -0.66 -4.56
C PHE A 121 -4.98 -0.94 -5.97
N TRP A 122 -6.23 -1.41 -6.06
CA TRP A 122 -6.86 -1.77 -7.33
C TRP A 122 -7.21 -0.55 -8.17
N VAL A 123 -7.62 0.58 -7.59
CA VAL A 123 -7.82 1.81 -8.36
C VAL A 123 -6.51 2.31 -8.95
N CYS A 124 -5.39 2.19 -8.23
CA CYS A 124 -4.08 2.54 -8.78
C CYS A 124 -3.63 1.55 -9.88
N LEU A 125 -3.76 0.24 -9.65
CA LEU A 125 -3.27 -0.78 -10.57
C LEU A 125 -4.18 -0.96 -11.79
N ILE A 126 -5.46 -1.23 -11.58
CA ILE A 126 -6.47 -1.51 -12.62
C ILE A 126 -7.05 -0.21 -13.19
N GLY A 127 -7.32 0.79 -12.35
CA GLY A 127 -7.82 2.09 -12.81
C GLY A 127 -6.73 2.87 -13.55
N LYS A 128 -5.71 3.34 -12.82
CA LYS A 128 -4.65 4.22 -13.36
C LYS A 128 -3.61 3.48 -14.22
N GLY A 129 -3.51 2.16 -14.07
CA GLY A 129 -2.51 1.33 -14.75
C GLY A 129 -1.16 1.30 -14.06
N TYR A 130 -1.05 1.61 -12.76
CA TYR A 130 0.26 1.59 -12.10
C TYR A 130 0.84 0.17 -12.11
N PRO A 131 2.13 0.00 -12.46
CA PRO A 131 2.78 -1.29 -12.34
C PRO A 131 2.83 -1.71 -10.88
N SER A 132 2.88 -3.02 -10.65
CA SER A 132 3.03 -3.60 -9.30
C SER A 132 4.20 -2.95 -8.55
N PRO A 133 4.09 -2.66 -7.23
CA PRO A 133 5.14 -1.95 -6.49
C PRO A 133 6.48 -2.70 -6.47
N ARG A 134 7.55 -2.09 -7.00
CA ARG A 134 8.91 -2.68 -6.98
C ARG A 134 9.87 -1.87 -6.11
N THR A 135 11.06 -2.42 -5.84
CA THR A 135 12.13 -1.64 -5.21
C THR A 135 12.46 -0.40 -6.04
N GLY A 136 12.39 0.78 -5.41
CA GLY A 136 12.51 2.08 -6.09
C GLY A 136 11.18 2.70 -6.56
N PHE A 137 10.09 1.93 -6.63
CA PHE A 137 8.76 2.42 -7.01
C PHE A 137 7.67 1.89 -6.05
N ARG A 138 7.86 2.15 -4.75
CA ARG A 138 6.98 1.69 -3.67
C ARG A 138 5.82 2.65 -3.41
N TRP A 139 4.98 2.84 -4.41
CA TRP A 139 3.86 3.79 -4.35
C TRP A 139 2.78 3.40 -3.32
N CYS A 140 2.67 2.11 -2.98
CA CYS A 140 1.67 1.57 -2.06
C CYS A 140 1.92 1.98 -0.59
N THR A 141 3.18 2.09 -0.15
CA THR A 141 3.48 2.42 1.25
C THR A 141 2.99 3.82 1.61
N ASP A 142 3.25 4.80 0.75
CA ASP A 142 2.79 6.17 0.98
C ASP A 142 1.26 6.23 1.02
N ARG A 143 0.62 5.76 -0.04
CA ARG A 143 -0.83 5.85 -0.25
C ARG A 143 -1.66 5.03 0.73
N LEU A 144 -1.30 3.77 0.92
CA LEU A 144 -2.12 2.83 1.66
C LEU A 144 -1.84 2.85 3.17
N LYS A 145 -0.62 3.20 3.58
CA LYS A 145 -0.20 3.12 5.00
C LYS A 145 0.07 4.49 5.61
N ILE A 146 0.82 5.37 4.92
CA ILE A 146 1.26 6.63 5.51
C ILE A 146 0.17 7.71 5.44
N GLN A 147 -0.50 7.89 4.31
CA GLN A 147 -1.50 8.95 4.13
C GLN A 147 -2.71 8.81 5.06
N PRO A 148 -3.32 7.62 5.28
CA PRO A 148 -4.46 7.48 6.19
C PRO A 148 -4.10 7.86 7.63
N VAL A 149 -2.94 7.39 8.10
CA VAL A 149 -2.41 7.71 9.43
C VAL A 149 -2.09 9.19 9.56
N ASN A 150 -1.40 9.77 8.58
CA ASN A 150 -1.09 11.20 8.58
C ASN A 150 -2.34 12.07 8.57
N HIS A 151 -3.39 11.66 7.85
CA HIS A 151 -4.67 12.36 7.83
C HIS A 151 -5.30 12.37 9.23
N PHE A 152 -5.37 11.22 9.88
CA PHE A 152 -5.89 11.09 11.25
C PHE A 152 -5.08 11.92 12.25
N ILE A 153 -3.75 11.79 12.24
CA ILE A 153 -2.87 12.55 13.15
C ILE A 153 -3.03 14.06 12.95
N ARG A 154 -3.09 14.54 11.70
CA ARG A 154 -3.32 15.96 11.41
C ARG A 154 -4.68 16.44 11.92
N GLN A 155 -5.72 15.63 11.89
CA GLN A 155 -7.01 15.97 12.49
C GLN A 155 -6.89 16.10 14.01
N MET A 156 -6.18 15.19 14.67
CA MET A 156 -5.95 15.25 16.12
C MET A 156 -5.14 16.49 16.52
N VAL A 157 -4.04 16.77 15.81
CA VAL A 157 -3.22 17.98 16.04
C VAL A 157 -4.05 19.25 15.82
N ARG A 158 -4.91 19.31 14.80
CA ARG A 158 -5.80 20.46 14.58
C ARG A 158 -6.82 20.66 15.71
N LYS A 159 -7.30 19.57 16.32
CA LYS A 159 -8.33 19.59 17.37
C LYS A 159 -7.74 19.84 18.76
N HIS A 160 -6.56 19.30 19.05
CA HIS A 160 -5.97 19.27 20.40
C HIS A 160 -4.65 20.03 20.52
N GLY A 161 -4.11 20.58 19.43
CA GLY A 161 -2.83 21.30 19.39
C GLY A 161 -1.61 20.40 19.24
N GLU A 162 -1.56 19.31 20.01
CA GLU A 162 -0.46 18.32 20.02
C GLU A 162 -0.99 16.88 20.12
N THR A 163 -0.13 15.89 19.87
CA THR A 163 -0.46 14.46 20.09
C THR A 163 0.77 13.61 20.36
N ILE A 164 0.62 12.55 21.16
CA ILE A 164 1.66 11.55 21.41
C ILE A 164 1.31 10.26 20.68
N ILE A 165 2.20 9.81 19.79
CA ILE A 165 2.04 8.60 18.99
C ILE A 165 2.83 7.47 19.65
N ILE A 166 2.17 6.39 20.04
CA ILE A 166 2.78 5.24 20.69
C ILE A 166 2.98 4.12 19.67
N LEU A 167 4.23 3.67 19.50
CA LEU A 167 4.61 2.67 18.50
C LEU A 167 5.40 1.51 19.12
N GLY A 168 5.11 0.29 18.67
CA GLY A 168 5.86 -0.92 19.02
C GLY A 168 7.09 -1.14 18.15
N ILE A 169 7.97 -0.14 18.02
CA ILE A 169 9.24 -0.28 17.27
C ILE A 169 10.35 -0.78 18.19
N ARG A 170 11.24 -1.64 17.68
CA ARG A 170 12.36 -2.20 18.47
C ARG A 170 13.70 -2.10 17.76
N LYS A 171 14.76 -1.79 18.54
CA LYS A 171 16.15 -1.74 18.06
C LYS A 171 16.63 -3.12 17.61
N ALA A 172 16.10 -4.20 18.21
CA ALA A 172 16.42 -5.57 17.86
C ALA A 172 15.84 -6.04 16.50
N GLU A 173 14.95 -5.28 15.84
CA GLU A 173 14.36 -5.71 14.57
C GLU A 173 15.33 -5.73 13.38
N SER A 174 16.28 -4.79 13.33
CA SER A 174 17.33 -4.75 12.30
C SER A 174 18.40 -3.71 12.62
N ILE A 175 19.61 -3.92 12.08
CA ILE A 175 20.73 -2.97 12.20
C ILE A 175 20.34 -1.56 11.72
N THR A 176 19.66 -1.46 10.58
CA THR A 176 19.21 -0.17 10.02
C THR A 176 18.19 0.52 10.92
N ARG A 177 17.24 -0.22 11.50
CA ARG A 177 16.29 0.34 12.47
C ARG A 177 16.99 0.82 13.73
N SER A 178 17.91 0.03 14.27
CA SER A 178 18.72 0.41 15.44
C SER A 178 19.46 1.73 15.19
N ALA A 179 20.14 1.87 14.05
CA ALA A 179 20.87 3.08 13.69
C ALA A 179 19.96 4.32 13.57
N ASN A 180 18.77 4.16 12.99
CA ASN A 180 17.81 5.26 12.90
C ASN A 180 17.25 5.65 14.27
N MET A 181 16.88 4.67 15.09
CA MET A 181 16.36 4.93 16.44
C MET A 181 17.39 5.66 17.32
N LYS A 182 18.67 5.27 17.26
CA LYS A 182 19.77 5.97 17.96
C LYS A 182 19.94 7.43 17.53
N LYS A 183 19.64 7.77 16.27
CA LYS A 183 19.67 9.16 15.81
C LYS A 183 18.55 9.98 16.45
N HIS A 184 17.34 9.44 16.52
CA HIS A 184 16.20 10.11 17.17
C HIS A 184 16.37 10.18 18.69
N GLU A 185 17.08 9.21 19.28
CA GLU A 185 17.41 9.18 20.71
C GLU A 185 18.22 10.39 21.17
N ALA A 186 19.12 10.91 20.32
CA ALA A 186 19.92 12.10 20.63
C ALA A 186 19.09 13.39 20.83
N GLY A 187 17.86 13.44 20.30
CA GLY A 187 16.96 14.60 20.41
C GLY A 187 15.78 14.39 21.37
N ARG A 188 15.86 13.39 22.26
CA ARG A 188 14.74 13.04 23.15
C ARG A 188 14.43 14.11 24.18
N LEU A 189 13.15 14.26 24.46
CA LEU A 189 12.64 15.12 25.53
C LEU A 189 12.63 14.37 26.87
N ARG A 190 12.34 13.07 26.84
CA ARG A 190 12.28 12.15 27.98
C ARG A 190 12.64 10.72 27.53
N ASN A 191 12.75 9.80 28.48
CA ASN A 191 12.90 8.38 28.18
C ASN A 191 11.80 7.92 27.22
N HIS A 192 12.22 7.19 26.17
CA HIS A 192 11.37 6.67 25.10
C HIS A 192 10.53 7.70 24.32
N LEU A 193 10.61 9.01 24.61
CA LEU A 193 9.78 10.06 24.02
C LEU A 193 10.63 11.00 23.14
N SER A 194 10.49 10.84 21.83
CA SER A 194 11.25 11.56 20.80
C SER A 194 10.33 12.49 19.98
N PRO A 195 10.80 13.63 19.48
CA PRO A 195 10.02 14.44 18.54
C PRO A 195 9.80 13.71 17.21
N ASN A 196 8.68 14.00 16.53
CA ASN A 196 8.41 13.47 15.19
C ASN A 196 8.92 14.43 14.10
N ASP A 197 9.91 14.00 13.33
CA ASP A 197 10.48 14.83 12.25
C ASP A 197 9.51 15.12 11.10
N ARG A 198 8.49 14.27 10.90
CA ARG A 198 7.59 14.34 9.73
C ARG A 198 6.30 15.10 9.99
N LEU A 199 5.83 15.08 11.22
CA LEU A 199 4.55 15.69 11.62
C LEU A 199 4.82 16.66 12.76
N PRO A 200 4.80 17.98 12.49
CA PRO A 200 4.90 19.00 13.52
C PRO A 200 3.86 18.78 14.63
N ASN A 201 4.22 19.16 15.86
CA ASN A 201 3.37 19.02 17.05
C ASN A 201 2.93 17.58 17.35
N SER A 202 3.78 16.61 16.99
CA SER A 202 3.60 15.22 17.43
C SER A 202 4.89 14.65 18.01
N LEU A 203 4.72 13.83 19.04
CA LEU A 203 5.80 13.10 19.72
C LEU A 203 5.65 11.61 19.45
N ILE A 204 6.75 10.87 19.48
CA ILE A 204 6.79 9.42 19.33
C ILE A 204 7.25 8.80 20.64
N TYR A 205 6.40 7.96 21.24
CA TYR A 205 6.69 7.18 22.42
C TYR A 205 6.89 5.70 22.04
N SER A 206 8.04 5.12 22.40
CA SER A 206 8.44 3.76 21.99
C SER A 206 8.82 2.90 23.21
N PRO A 207 7.83 2.41 23.99
CA PRO A 207 8.06 1.84 25.32
C PRO A 207 8.81 0.50 25.30
N ILE A 208 8.76 -0.25 24.19
CA ILE A 208 9.38 -1.58 24.08
C ILE A 208 10.65 -1.56 23.21
N GLU A 209 11.28 -0.40 23.01
CA GLU A 209 12.34 -0.28 22.01
C GLU A 209 13.57 -1.15 22.24
N ASP A 210 13.85 -1.46 23.51
CA ASP A 210 14.96 -2.32 23.93
C ASP A 210 14.53 -3.79 24.12
N TRP A 211 13.27 -4.13 23.83
CA TRP A 211 12.78 -5.49 23.94
C TRP A 211 13.20 -6.37 22.77
N ARG A 212 13.39 -7.65 23.07
CA ARG A 212 13.58 -8.73 22.11
C ARG A 212 12.29 -9.45 21.78
N THR A 213 12.35 -10.27 20.74
CA THR A 213 11.20 -11.06 20.28
C THR A 213 10.74 -12.04 21.37
N GLU A 214 11.66 -12.68 22.07
CA GLU A 214 11.35 -13.64 23.15
C GLU A 214 10.70 -12.94 24.34
N GLU A 215 11.17 -11.74 24.68
CA GLU A 215 10.62 -10.92 25.77
C GLU A 215 9.20 -10.43 25.45
N VAL A 216 8.93 -10.05 24.20
CA VAL A 216 7.58 -9.70 23.71
C VAL A 216 6.65 -10.90 23.85
N TRP A 217 7.07 -12.09 23.42
CA TRP A 217 6.24 -13.29 23.55
C TRP A 217 6.05 -13.73 25.00
N LEU A 218 7.11 -13.65 25.82
CA LEU A 218 7.00 -13.96 27.24
C LEU A 218 5.97 -13.05 27.90
N TYR A 219 5.98 -11.75 27.58
CA TYR A 219 4.98 -10.82 28.06
C TYR A 219 3.56 -11.21 27.60
N LEU A 220 3.37 -11.45 26.30
CA LEU A 220 2.05 -11.80 25.77
C LEU A 220 1.51 -13.13 26.33
N MET A 221 2.37 -14.07 26.67
CA MET A 221 1.97 -15.38 27.21
C MET A 221 1.69 -15.35 28.72
N GLN A 222 2.39 -14.49 29.47
CA GLN A 222 2.28 -14.44 30.94
C GLN A 222 1.26 -13.41 31.44
N TRP A 223 1.03 -12.32 30.69
CA TRP A 223 0.04 -11.31 31.05
C TRP A 223 -1.23 -11.46 30.19
N PRO A 224 -2.41 -11.50 30.82
CA PRO A 224 -3.66 -11.64 30.10
C PRO A 224 -3.92 -10.40 29.24
N ASN A 225 -4.55 -10.63 28.09
CA ASN A 225 -5.01 -9.58 27.22
C ASN A 225 -6.21 -8.87 27.83
N PRO A 226 -6.14 -7.56 28.11
CA PRO A 226 -7.15 -6.88 28.90
C PRO A 226 -8.45 -6.64 28.14
N TRP A 227 -8.47 -6.71 26.80
CA TRP A 227 -9.72 -6.69 26.05
C TRP A 227 -10.30 -8.09 25.80
N GLY A 228 -9.65 -9.17 26.23
CA GLY A 228 -10.21 -10.52 26.22
C GLY A 228 -9.84 -11.38 25.00
N ASN A 229 -9.01 -10.89 24.08
CA ASN A 229 -8.47 -11.74 23.01
C ASN A 229 -7.47 -12.77 23.55
N ASP A 230 -7.55 -14.03 23.11
CA ASP A 230 -6.55 -15.02 23.52
C ASP A 230 -5.22 -14.80 22.78
N ASN A 231 -4.18 -14.40 23.52
CA ASN A 231 -2.83 -14.25 22.99
C ASN A 231 -2.28 -15.57 22.44
N LYS A 232 -2.79 -16.74 22.87
CA LYS A 232 -2.43 -18.05 22.28
C LYS A 232 -2.91 -18.18 20.85
N ASN A 233 -4.05 -17.59 20.48
CA ASN A 233 -4.51 -17.56 19.10
C ASN A 233 -3.58 -16.74 18.22
N LEU A 234 -3.12 -15.58 18.74
CA LEU A 234 -2.09 -14.79 18.07
C LEU A 234 -0.82 -15.60 17.86
N PHE A 235 -0.33 -16.28 18.89
CA PHE A 235 0.84 -17.16 18.81
C PHE A 235 0.64 -18.29 17.78
N SER A 236 -0.52 -18.95 17.79
CA SER A 236 -0.90 -19.99 16.83
C SER A 236 -0.87 -19.46 15.39
N MET A 237 -1.35 -18.24 15.15
CA MET A 237 -1.29 -17.60 13.83
C MET A 237 0.16 -17.41 13.35
N TYR A 238 1.07 -16.97 14.22
CA TYR A 238 2.51 -16.87 13.90
C TYR A 238 3.15 -18.24 13.67
N LYS A 239 2.77 -19.25 14.46
CA LYS A 239 3.26 -20.62 14.31
C LYS A 239 2.87 -21.21 12.96
N ASN A 240 1.59 -21.13 12.59
CA ASN A 240 1.06 -21.66 11.33
C ASN A 240 1.60 -20.93 10.09
N ALA A 241 2.04 -19.69 10.25
CA ALA A 241 2.65 -18.89 9.19
C ALA A 241 4.17 -19.13 9.05
N SER A 242 4.73 -20.04 9.84
CA SER A 242 6.15 -20.41 9.81
C SER A 242 6.34 -21.71 9.03
N ALA A 243 7.39 -21.79 8.21
CA ALA A 243 7.62 -22.91 7.28
C ALA A 243 7.76 -24.27 7.97
N ASP A 244 8.35 -24.30 9.18
CA ASP A 244 8.62 -25.55 9.89
C ASP A 244 7.45 -25.98 10.80
N ASN A 245 6.36 -25.21 10.88
CA ASN A 245 5.24 -25.39 11.82
C ASN A 245 5.69 -25.58 13.30
N GLU A 246 6.93 -25.19 13.60
CA GLU A 246 7.55 -25.28 14.92
C GLU A 246 7.79 -23.88 15.46
N CYS A 247 7.45 -23.68 16.73
CA CYS A 247 7.87 -22.51 17.49
C CYS A 247 8.48 -22.98 18.80
N PRO A 248 9.80 -23.19 18.85
CA PRO A 248 10.46 -23.43 20.11
C PRO A 248 10.33 -22.17 20.97
N LEU A 249 9.45 -22.20 21.97
CA LEU A 249 9.51 -21.33 23.15
C LEU A 249 10.71 -21.76 24.00
N VAL A 250 11.91 -21.73 23.42
CA VAL A 250 13.13 -22.20 24.07
C VAL A 250 13.87 -20.98 24.60
N ILE A 251 14.23 -21.04 25.88
CA ILE A 251 14.96 -20.00 26.64
C ILE A 251 16.45 -19.95 26.21
N ASP A 252 16.85 -20.79 25.25
CA ASP A 252 18.22 -20.93 24.77
C ASP A 252 18.48 -20.04 23.55
N ASN A 253 19.63 -19.35 23.57
CA ASN A 253 20.05 -18.37 22.56
C ASN A 253 20.39 -19.00 21.19
N SER A 254 20.40 -20.33 21.09
CA SER A 254 20.78 -21.05 19.88
C SER A 254 19.62 -21.34 18.92
N THR A 255 18.36 -21.23 19.38
CA THR A 255 17.19 -21.66 18.60
C THR A 255 16.37 -20.43 18.16
N PRO A 256 16.13 -20.22 16.85
CA PRO A 256 15.34 -19.09 16.37
C PRO A 256 13.91 -19.10 16.92
N SER A 257 13.46 -17.99 17.51
CA SER A 257 12.08 -17.81 17.99
C SER A 257 11.10 -17.57 16.83
N CYS A 258 9.88 -18.08 16.91
CA CYS A 258 8.83 -17.70 15.95
C CYS A 258 8.49 -16.22 16.13
N GLY A 259 8.62 -15.42 15.08
CA GLY A 259 8.46 -13.97 15.17
C GLY A 259 9.00 -13.20 13.97
N ASP A 260 9.74 -13.88 13.10
CA ASP A 260 10.19 -13.39 11.80
C ASP A 260 9.10 -13.43 10.73
N SER A 261 8.05 -14.24 10.92
CA SER A 261 6.89 -14.31 10.03
C SER A 261 6.17 -12.95 10.04
N ARG A 262 6.31 -12.20 8.94
CA ARG A 262 5.70 -10.88 8.77
C ARG A 262 4.41 -11.02 7.98
N PHE A 263 3.29 -10.77 8.65
CA PHE A 263 2.02 -10.57 7.97
C PHE A 263 2.03 -9.25 7.21
N GLY A 264 1.60 -9.30 5.96
CA GLY A 264 1.49 -8.11 5.14
C GLY A 264 0.43 -8.26 4.07
N CYS A 265 0.49 -7.34 3.10
CA CYS A 265 -0.43 -7.33 1.99
C CYS A 265 -0.20 -8.57 1.11
N TRP A 266 -1.24 -9.33 0.79
CA TRP A 266 -1.13 -10.54 -0.03
C TRP A 266 -0.71 -10.23 -1.48
N VAL A 267 -0.84 -8.98 -1.92
CA VAL A 267 -0.39 -8.49 -3.25
C VAL A 267 1.08 -8.05 -3.29
N CYS A 268 1.85 -8.23 -2.20
CA CYS A 268 3.18 -7.66 -2.08
C CYS A 268 4.23 -8.35 -2.99
N THR A 269 4.84 -7.56 -3.88
CA THR A 269 5.89 -7.97 -4.82
C THR A 269 7.29 -7.44 -4.45
N ILE A 270 7.42 -6.86 -3.25
CA ILE A 270 8.72 -6.40 -2.71
C ILE A 270 9.55 -7.57 -2.19
N VAL A 271 8.88 -8.54 -1.60
CA VAL A 271 9.46 -9.85 -1.28
C VAL A 271 9.21 -10.74 -2.48
N SER A 272 10.11 -11.69 -2.76
CA SER A 272 10.01 -12.58 -3.92
C SER A 272 8.92 -13.65 -3.78
N GLN A 273 8.55 -14.00 -2.55
CA GLN A 273 7.53 -14.99 -2.23
C GLN A 273 6.82 -14.59 -0.93
N ASP A 274 5.52 -14.84 -0.86
CA ASP A 274 4.76 -14.74 0.39
C ASP A 274 4.84 -16.08 1.13
N LYS A 275 5.98 -16.30 1.80
CA LYS A 275 6.22 -17.50 2.61
C LYS A 275 5.17 -17.69 3.70
N SER A 276 4.56 -16.60 4.18
CA SER A 276 3.60 -16.68 5.27
C SER A 276 2.28 -17.26 4.79
N MET A 277 1.77 -16.80 3.65
CA MET A 277 0.56 -17.33 3.02
C MET A 277 0.78 -18.74 2.47
N GLU A 278 1.94 -18.99 1.84
CA GLU A 278 2.34 -20.34 1.40
C GLU A 278 2.36 -21.34 2.58
N ALA A 279 3.00 -20.96 3.70
CA ALA A 279 3.04 -21.81 4.89
C ALA A 279 1.64 -22.03 5.48
N MET A 280 0.77 -21.01 5.51
CA MET A 280 -0.60 -21.16 6.00
C MET A 280 -1.40 -22.19 5.19
N ILE A 281 -1.26 -22.18 3.86
CA ILE A 281 -1.92 -23.12 2.95
C ILE A 281 -1.33 -24.53 3.12
N GLN A 282 0.00 -24.65 3.20
CA GLN A 282 0.67 -25.94 3.34
C GLN A 282 0.40 -26.61 4.70
N ASN A 283 0.35 -25.81 5.77
CA ASN A 283 0.16 -26.31 7.13
C ASN A 283 -1.30 -26.64 7.45
N ASP A 284 -2.26 -26.13 6.67
CA ASP A 284 -3.69 -26.29 6.93
C ASP A 284 -4.50 -26.35 5.63
N VAL A 285 -4.99 -27.55 5.31
CA VAL A 285 -5.79 -27.81 4.10
C VAL A 285 -7.08 -26.98 4.07
N GLU A 286 -7.65 -26.63 5.22
CA GLU A 286 -8.85 -25.78 5.27
C GLU A 286 -8.57 -24.34 4.81
N LYS A 287 -7.30 -23.96 4.59
CA LYS A 287 -6.89 -22.66 4.08
C LYS A 287 -6.56 -22.65 2.58
N GLU A 288 -6.80 -23.76 1.86
CA GLU A 288 -6.56 -23.87 0.41
C GLU A 288 -7.34 -22.83 -0.41
N TRP A 289 -8.46 -22.33 0.11
CA TRP A 289 -9.24 -21.25 -0.51
C TRP A 289 -8.44 -19.94 -0.68
N LEU A 290 -7.28 -19.76 -0.03
CA LEU A 290 -6.38 -18.62 -0.25
C LEU A 290 -5.56 -18.71 -1.54
N GLN A 291 -5.52 -19.89 -2.19
CA GLN A 291 -4.70 -20.13 -3.38
C GLN A 291 -4.90 -19.12 -4.52
N PRO A 292 -6.13 -18.68 -4.86
CA PRO A 292 -6.33 -17.67 -5.91
C PRO A 292 -5.62 -16.35 -5.64
N LEU A 293 -5.45 -15.96 -4.37
CA LEU A 293 -4.70 -14.75 -3.98
C LEU A 293 -3.19 -14.91 -4.24
N LEU A 294 -2.66 -16.09 -3.91
CA LEU A 294 -1.26 -16.43 -4.16
C LEU A 294 -0.96 -16.44 -5.66
N ASP A 295 -1.87 -16.99 -6.47
CA ASP A 295 -1.73 -17.05 -7.92
C ASP A 295 -1.72 -15.66 -8.57
N ILE A 296 -2.61 -14.76 -8.12
CA ILE A 296 -2.61 -13.36 -8.54
C ILE A 296 -1.29 -12.69 -8.15
N ARG A 297 -0.83 -12.86 -6.90
CA ARG A 297 0.41 -12.27 -6.42
C ARG A 297 1.62 -12.72 -7.24
N ASN A 298 1.70 -14.00 -7.55
CA ASN A 298 2.81 -14.56 -8.32
C ASN A 298 2.83 -14.05 -9.76
N GLU A 299 1.66 -13.84 -10.37
CA GLU A 299 1.60 -13.22 -11.69
C GLU A 299 1.87 -11.70 -11.67
N LEU A 300 1.63 -11.02 -10.54
CA LEU A 300 2.04 -9.63 -10.36
C LEU A 300 3.56 -9.48 -10.20
N ASP A 301 4.26 -10.52 -9.74
CA ASP A 301 5.71 -10.54 -9.48
C ASP A 301 6.54 -11.01 -10.69
N VAL A 302 6.26 -10.45 -11.87
CA VAL A 302 6.98 -10.81 -13.11
C VAL A 302 8.21 -9.92 -13.31
N GLN A 303 9.35 -10.53 -13.62
CA GLN A 303 10.61 -9.79 -13.84
C GLN A 303 10.51 -8.79 -15.00
N ASP A 304 9.93 -9.20 -16.13
CA ASP A 304 9.71 -8.34 -17.30
C ASP A 304 8.21 -8.24 -17.63
N ASP A 305 7.63 -7.06 -17.43
CA ASP A 305 6.24 -6.74 -17.73
C ASP A 305 6.10 -5.70 -18.87
N ARG A 306 7.15 -5.55 -19.69
CA ARG A 306 7.22 -4.53 -20.75
C ARG A 306 6.18 -4.70 -21.84
N ASP A 307 5.80 -5.93 -22.15
CA ASP A 307 4.77 -6.30 -23.13
C ASP A 307 3.36 -5.89 -22.66
N LYS A 308 3.12 -5.91 -21.35
CA LYS A 308 1.85 -5.53 -20.71
C LYS A 308 1.70 -4.02 -20.51
N ARG A 309 2.70 -3.22 -20.87
CA ARG A 309 2.81 -1.81 -20.48
C ARG A 309 2.97 -0.89 -21.68
N ASP A 310 2.37 0.30 -21.57
CA ASP A 310 2.56 1.37 -22.53
C ASP A 310 4.02 1.81 -22.55
N PHE A 311 4.56 2.08 -23.73
CA PHE A 311 5.93 2.57 -23.91
C PHE A 311 6.10 4.02 -23.43
N ARG A 312 5.00 4.77 -23.29
CA ARG A 312 4.94 6.13 -22.75
C ARG A 312 4.62 6.11 -21.26
N ARG A 313 5.10 7.12 -20.53
CA ARG A 313 4.71 7.38 -19.14
C ARG A 313 3.24 7.80 -19.07
N ILE A 314 2.68 7.86 -17.87
CA ILE A 314 1.25 8.19 -17.66
C ILE A 314 0.81 9.53 -18.27
N HIS A 315 1.74 10.48 -18.46
CA HIS A 315 1.48 11.77 -19.10
C HIS A 315 1.77 11.77 -20.62
N GLY A 316 2.01 10.60 -21.21
CA GLY A 316 2.24 10.40 -22.65
C GLY A 316 3.67 10.67 -23.12
N ASN A 317 4.57 11.12 -22.25
CA ASN A 317 5.98 11.34 -22.60
C ASN A 317 6.79 10.04 -22.52
N VAL A 318 7.74 9.85 -23.45
CA VAL A 318 8.71 8.75 -23.39
C VAL A 318 9.89 9.19 -22.52
N ALA A 319 10.15 8.46 -21.44
CA ALA A 319 11.29 8.69 -20.56
C ALA A 319 12.35 7.61 -20.81
N LEU A 320 13.62 8.02 -20.92
CA LEU A 320 14.74 7.11 -21.13
C LEU A 320 15.52 6.92 -19.82
N PHE A 321 16.04 5.71 -19.60
CA PHE A 321 16.91 5.40 -18.48
C PHE A 321 18.20 4.77 -18.97
N GLU A 322 19.31 5.13 -18.34
CA GLU A 322 20.62 4.51 -18.55
C GLU A 322 20.73 3.28 -17.66
N ARG A 323 20.75 2.10 -18.27
CA ARG A 323 20.97 0.85 -17.58
C ARG A 323 22.42 0.43 -17.80
N ASN A 324 23.20 0.40 -16.71
CA ASN A 324 24.55 -0.15 -16.74
C ASN A 324 24.47 -1.63 -16.34
N ILE A 325 24.56 -2.51 -17.33
CA ILE A 325 24.65 -3.96 -17.10
C ILE A 325 26.04 -4.39 -17.52
N SER A 326 26.85 -4.84 -16.55
CA SER A 326 28.16 -5.46 -16.79
C SER A 326 29.13 -4.60 -17.62
N GLY A 327 29.10 -3.26 -17.45
CA GLY A 327 30.00 -2.33 -18.13
C GLY A 327 29.49 -1.79 -19.47
N ASN A 328 28.36 -2.29 -19.98
CA ASN A 328 27.67 -1.73 -21.13
C ASN A 328 26.53 -0.82 -20.66
N ILE A 329 26.57 0.44 -21.08
CA ILE A 329 25.50 1.42 -20.85
C ILE A 329 24.49 1.26 -21.97
N SER A 330 23.33 0.65 -21.70
CA SER A 330 22.18 0.68 -22.61
C SER A 330 21.25 1.82 -22.22
N VAL A 331 20.74 2.54 -23.21
CA VAL A 331 19.70 3.54 -23.02
C VAL A 331 18.39 2.95 -23.50
N GLU A 332 17.47 2.72 -22.57
CA GLU A 332 16.19 2.09 -22.88
C GLU A 332 15.02 2.94 -22.38
N PRO A 333 13.87 2.90 -23.08
CA PRO A 333 12.66 3.55 -22.60
C PRO A 333 12.16 2.86 -21.32
N ILE A 334 11.69 3.70 -20.38
CA ILE A 334 10.98 3.26 -19.18
C ILE A 334 9.50 3.13 -19.54
N PRO A 335 8.92 1.91 -19.50
CA PRO A 335 7.49 1.75 -19.73
C PRO A 335 6.68 2.54 -18.71
N GLY A 336 5.48 2.97 -19.09
CA GLY A 336 4.52 3.61 -18.21
C GLY A 336 3.46 2.64 -17.73
N PRO A 337 2.16 3.01 -17.80
CA PRO A 337 1.11 2.23 -17.16
C PRO A 337 0.79 0.92 -17.91
N TYR A 338 0.06 0.01 -17.26
CA TYR A 338 -0.56 -1.14 -17.91
C TYR A 338 -1.51 -0.70 -19.03
N THR A 339 -1.52 -1.46 -20.12
CA THR A 339 -2.43 -1.23 -21.27
C THR A 339 -3.88 -1.50 -20.90
N LYS A 340 -4.82 -1.14 -21.78
CA LYS A 340 -6.25 -1.43 -21.61
C LYS A 340 -6.49 -2.92 -21.37
N GLU A 341 -5.96 -3.77 -22.24
CA GLU A 341 -6.13 -5.23 -22.21
C GLU A 341 -5.58 -5.82 -20.91
N SER A 342 -4.43 -5.31 -20.45
CA SER A 342 -3.82 -5.73 -19.19
C SER A 342 -4.68 -5.34 -17.99
N ARG A 343 -5.27 -4.14 -17.98
CA ARG A 343 -6.14 -3.68 -16.89
C ARG A 343 -7.45 -4.47 -16.84
N GLU A 344 -8.06 -4.75 -17.99
CA GLU A 344 -9.24 -5.61 -18.11
C GLU A 344 -8.96 -7.05 -17.67
N TYR A 345 -7.80 -7.58 -18.04
CA TYR A 345 -7.34 -8.90 -17.60
C TYR A 345 -7.25 -8.98 -16.07
N TRP A 346 -6.59 -8.01 -15.42
CA TRP A 346 -6.48 -7.99 -13.96
C TRP A 346 -7.83 -7.84 -13.26
N LEU A 347 -8.75 -7.03 -13.80
CA LEU A 347 -10.10 -6.92 -13.28
C LEU A 347 -10.85 -8.25 -13.33
N ARG A 348 -10.81 -8.93 -14.48
CA ARG A 348 -11.46 -10.23 -14.67
C ARG A 348 -10.90 -11.26 -13.68
N LYS A 349 -9.57 -11.35 -13.57
CA LYS A 349 -8.89 -12.29 -12.67
C LYS A 349 -9.21 -12.04 -11.21
N LEU A 350 -9.26 -10.76 -10.78
CA LEU A 350 -9.61 -10.38 -9.43
C LEU A 350 -11.06 -10.74 -9.07
N LEU A 351 -12.01 -10.48 -9.98
CA LEU A 351 -13.42 -10.84 -9.78
C LEU A 351 -13.61 -12.37 -9.74
N GLN A 352 -12.91 -13.11 -10.59
CA GLN A 352 -12.91 -14.58 -10.58
C GLN A 352 -12.41 -15.12 -9.24
N ALA A 353 -11.27 -14.62 -8.77
CA ALA A 353 -10.73 -14.98 -7.46
C ALA A 353 -11.69 -14.65 -6.33
N GLN A 354 -12.36 -13.49 -6.37
CA GLN A 354 -13.37 -13.15 -5.36
C GLN A 354 -14.52 -14.16 -5.32
N ILE A 355 -15.05 -14.58 -6.48
CA ILE A 355 -16.13 -15.57 -6.55
C ILE A 355 -15.67 -16.93 -6.06
N GLU A 356 -14.48 -17.37 -6.46
CA GLU A 356 -13.91 -18.65 -6.06
C GLU A 356 -13.72 -18.72 -4.55
N ILE A 357 -13.15 -17.66 -3.97
CA ILE A 357 -12.97 -17.57 -2.52
C ILE A 357 -14.32 -17.59 -1.80
N ARG A 358 -15.32 -16.83 -2.24
CA ARG A 358 -16.64 -16.81 -1.59
C ARG A 358 -17.34 -18.18 -1.59
N LYS A 359 -17.02 -19.05 -2.53
CA LYS A 359 -17.56 -20.43 -2.60
C LYS A 359 -16.87 -21.39 -1.65
N ASN A 360 -15.56 -21.21 -1.47
CA ASN A 360 -14.70 -22.18 -0.78
C ASN A 360 -14.29 -21.74 0.63
N ALA A 361 -14.42 -20.46 0.96
CA ALA A 361 -14.07 -19.93 2.27
C ALA A 361 -15.06 -20.38 3.36
N PRO A 362 -14.61 -20.47 4.63
CA PRO A 362 -15.48 -20.73 5.77
C PRO A 362 -16.62 -19.72 5.91
N GLU A 363 -17.68 -20.09 6.65
CA GLU A 363 -18.89 -19.28 6.82
C GLU A 363 -18.61 -17.86 7.33
N ASP A 364 -17.61 -17.69 8.21
CA ASP A 364 -17.21 -16.38 8.74
C ASP A 364 -16.37 -15.54 7.77
N MET A 365 -16.03 -16.06 6.59
CA MET A 365 -15.30 -15.39 5.50
C MET A 365 -16.01 -15.45 4.14
N GLY A 366 -17.22 -16.01 4.07
CA GLY A 366 -17.99 -16.17 2.83
C GLY A 366 -18.42 -14.86 2.16
N GLU A 367 -18.38 -13.73 2.88
CA GLU A 367 -18.72 -12.40 2.36
C GLU A 367 -17.49 -11.54 1.99
N ILE A 368 -16.32 -12.14 1.87
CA ILE A 368 -15.09 -11.40 1.57
C ILE A 368 -15.23 -10.54 0.32
N THR A 369 -14.71 -9.32 0.38
CA THR A 369 -14.71 -8.37 -0.74
C THR A 369 -13.28 -7.95 -1.05
N LEU A 370 -12.73 -8.47 -2.15
CA LEU A 370 -11.38 -8.13 -2.63
C LEU A 370 -11.34 -6.79 -3.36
N ILE A 371 -12.46 -6.41 -3.99
CA ILE A 371 -12.65 -5.12 -4.65
C ILE A 371 -14.06 -4.61 -4.37
N SER A 372 -14.14 -3.42 -3.78
CA SER A 372 -15.42 -2.80 -3.43
C SER A 372 -16.11 -2.16 -4.61
N GLU A 373 -17.43 -2.00 -4.54
CA GLU A 373 -18.21 -1.26 -5.55
C GLU A 373 -17.70 0.17 -5.76
N GLY A 374 -17.28 0.84 -4.68
CA GLY A 374 -16.69 2.18 -4.76
C GLY A 374 -15.41 2.20 -5.60
N GLU A 375 -14.58 1.15 -5.50
CA GLU A 375 -13.37 1.00 -6.32
C GLU A 375 -13.73 0.70 -7.78
N LEU A 376 -14.71 -0.16 -8.03
CA LEU A 376 -15.20 -0.44 -9.39
C LEU A 376 -15.73 0.82 -10.08
N ARG A 377 -16.54 1.64 -9.37
CA ARG A 377 -17.05 2.91 -9.88
C ARG A 377 -15.93 3.90 -10.21
N GLU A 378 -14.92 4.01 -9.34
CA GLU A 378 -13.77 4.88 -9.61
C GLU A 378 -12.90 4.36 -10.76
N ILE A 379 -12.73 3.03 -10.89
CA ILE A 379 -12.04 2.42 -12.03
C ILE A 379 -12.76 2.75 -13.34
N ARG A 380 -14.09 2.52 -13.39
CA ARG A 380 -14.92 2.86 -14.56
C ARG A 380 -14.80 4.34 -14.92
N ARG A 381 -14.90 5.23 -13.92
CA ARG A 381 -14.72 6.67 -14.11
C ARG A 381 -13.35 6.99 -14.74
N ILE A 382 -12.26 6.40 -14.24
CA ILE A 382 -10.92 6.63 -14.77
C ILE A 382 -10.82 6.15 -16.23
N TRP A 383 -11.38 4.99 -16.56
CA TRP A 383 -11.35 4.43 -17.92
C TRP A 383 -12.11 5.35 -18.90
N LEU A 384 -13.32 5.76 -18.54
CA LEU A 384 -14.17 6.57 -19.40
C LEU A 384 -13.69 8.04 -19.50
N GLU A 385 -13.32 8.67 -18.38
CA GLU A 385 -13.05 10.12 -18.32
C GLU A 385 -11.58 10.50 -18.48
N GLU A 386 -10.66 9.69 -17.94
CA GLU A 386 -9.22 10.01 -17.94
C GLU A 386 -8.44 9.27 -19.03
N LYS A 387 -8.91 8.08 -19.42
CA LYS A 387 -8.30 7.27 -20.49
C LYS A 387 -9.03 7.40 -21.83
N HIS A 388 -10.21 8.01 -21.85
CA HIS A 388 -11.02 8.24 -23.05
C HIS A 388 -11.44 6.93 -23.74
N GLU A 389 -11.69 5.89 -22.95
CA GLU A 389 -12.12 4.58 -23.45
C GLU A 389 -13.64 4.56 -23.49
N PHE A 390 -14.26 4.73 -24.67
CA PHE A 390 -15.73 4.74 -24.78
C PHE A 390 -16.36 3.35 -24.72
N GLU A 391 -15.58 2.32 -25.06
CA GLU A 391 -15.97 0.94 -24.82
C GLU A 391 -16.00 0.72 -23.29
N ASP A 392 -17.17 0.91 -22.71
CA ASP A 392 -17.42 0.76 -21.27
C ASP A 392 -17.34 -0.73 -20.87
N SER A 393 -16.12 -1.23 -20.77
CA SER A 393 -15.84 -2.66 -20.60
C SER A 393 -16.07 -3.17 -19.18
N LEU A 394 -16.09 -2.29 -18.16
CA LEU A 394 -16.22 -2.70 -16.77
C LEU A 394 -17.57 -3.37 -16.46
N PRO A 395 -18.74 -2.78 -16.82
CA PRO A 395 -20.04 -3.45 -16.63
C PRO A 395 -20.11 -4.80 -17.33
N ARG A 396 -19.58 -4.90 -18.56
CA ARG A 396 -19.51 -6.15 -19.33
C ARG A 396 -18.70 -7.21 -18.61
N ILE A 397 -17.46 -6.90 -18.21
CA ILE A 397 -16.57 -7.82 -17.48
C ILE A 397 -17.21 -8.26 -16.17
N TYR A 398 -17.83 -7.32 -15.45
CA TYR A 398 -18.52 -7.62 -14.19
C TYR A 398 -19.66 -8.62 -14.40
N GLN A 399 -20.51 -8.41 -15.40
CA GLN A 399 -21.61 -9.31 -15.72
C GLN A 399 -21.14 -10.68 -16.23
N GLU A 400 -20.12 -10.72 -17.09
CA GLU A 400 -19.50 -11.95 -17.60
C GLU A 400 -18.98 -12.85 -16.47
N VAL A 401 -18.37 -12.25 -15.45
CA VAL A 401 -17.71 -12.99 -14.37
C VAL A 401 -18.68 -13.30 -13.23
N THR A 402 -19.47 -12.32 -12.80
CA THR A 402 -20.34 -12.44 -11.61
C THR A 402 -21.75 -12.94 -11.94
N GLY A 403 -22.19 -12.81 -13.19
CA GLY A 403 -23.57 -13.05 -13.60
C GLY A 403 -24.56 -11.95 -13.17
N ALA A 404 -24.11 -10.93 -12.44
CA ALA A 404 -24.93 -9.82 -11.97
C ALA A 404 -24.68 -8.54 -12.80
N GLU A 405 -25.71 -7.70 -12.93
CA GLU A 405 -25.58 -6.41 -13.59
C GLU A 405 -24.86 -5.41 -12.67
N PHE A 406 -23.90 -4.66 -13.22
CA PHE A 406 -23.20 -3.61 -12.48
C PHE A 406 -24.03 -2.33 -12.39
N GLN A 407 -24.47 -1.97 -11.18
CA GLN A 407 -25.27 -0.76 -10.96
C GLN A 407 -24.41 0.45 -10.59
N ASP A 408 -24.55 1.50 -11.40
CA ASP A 408 -23.86 2.76 -11.21
C ASP A 408 -24.81 3.95 -11.41
N ASP A 409 -25.31 4.45 -10.28
CA ASP A 409 -26.26 5.56 -10.23
C ASP A 409 -25.63 6.91 -10.60
N ASN A 410 -24.29 7.01 -10.62
CA ASN A 410 -23.59 8.26 -10.87
C ASN A 410 -23.37 8.52 -12.36
N LEU A 411 -23.06 7.47 -13.13
CA LEU A 411 -22.71 7.57 -14.55
C LEU A 411 -23.90 7.49 -15.51
N SER A 412 -25.05 7.01 -15.04
CA SER A 412 -26.32 7.03 -15.79
C SER A 412 -26.84 8.45 -16.09
N ARG A 413 -26.12 9.50 -15.64
CA ARG A 413 -26.35 10.91 -15.98
C ARG A 413 -25.37 11.49 -17.02
N VAL A 414 -24.35 10.73 -17.44
CA VAL A 414 -23.45 11.13 -18.51
C VAL A 414 -24.15 10.79 -19.82
N ASN A 415 -24.46 11.80 -20.65
CA ASN A 415 -24.97 11.58 -22.00
C ASN A 415 -24.00 10.65 -22.76
N ILE A 416 -24.39 9.39 -22.93
CA ILE A 416 -23.66 8.39 -23.72
C ILE A 416 -23.86 8.76 -25.19
N LEU A 417 -23.16 9.80 -25.65
CA LEU A 417 -23.09 10.20 -27.05
C LEU A 417 -22.12 9.33 -27.84
N LEU A 418 -21.24 8.62 -27.14
CA LEU A 418 -20.20 7.74 -27.69
C LEU A 418 -20.21 6.46 -26.84
N GLY A 419 -20.49 5.32 -27.45
CA GLY A 419 -20.55 4.00 -26.84
C GLY A 419 -19.75 2.95 -27.63
N GLY A 420 -20.16 1.67 -27.50
CA GLY A 420 -19.48 0.54 -28.15
C GLY A 420 -19.53 0.59 -29.67
N ASP A 421 -20.70 0.88 -30.25
CA ASP A 421 -20.88 0.94 -31.70
C ASP A 421 -19.96 2.00 -32.36
N GLU A 422 -19.81 3.18 -31.73
CA GLU A 422 -18.89 4.20 -32.21
C GLU A 422 -17.43 3.80 -32.04
N TRP A 423 -17.09 3.06 -30.98
CA TRP A 423 -15.75 2.53 -30.76
C TRP A 423 -15.37 1.52 -31.85
N ASP A 424 -16.27 0.58 -32.16
CA ASP A 424 -16.07 -0.42 -33.21
C ASP A 424 -15.91 0.25 -34.58
N LEU A 425 -16.74 1.26 -34.89
CA LEU A 425 -16.61 2.04 -36.12
C LEU A 425 -15.28 2.82 -36.17
N LEU A 426 -14.84 3.42 -35.06
CA LEU A 426 -13.54 4.09 -34.97
C LEU A 426 -12.39 3.11 -35.20
N GLN A 427 -12.49 1.91 -34.62
CA GLN A 427 -11.51 0.84 -34.80
C GLN A 427 -11.44 0.39 -36.26
N ASP A 428 -12.59 0.22 -36.92
CA ASP A 428 -12.66 -0.13 -38.35
C ASP A 428 -12.03 0.94 -39.24
N ILE A 429 -12.25 2.23 -38.93
CA ILE A 429 -11.68 3.36 -39.68
C ILE A 429 -10.16 3.45 -39.48
N CYS A 430 -9.69 3.26 -38.24
CA CYS A 430 -8.27 3.38 -37.88
C CYS A 430 -7.45 2.12 -38.19
N GLN A 431 -8.11 1.00 -38.49
CA GLN A 431 -7.49 -0.29 -38.82
C GLN A 431 -6.52 -0.75 -37.71
N GLU A 432 -5.30 -1.16 -38.07
CA GLU A 432 -4.29 -1.65 -37.12
C GLU A 432 -3.49 -0.51 -36.44
N ASP A 433 -3.74 0.77 -36.77
CA ASP A 433 -3.03 1.89 -36.15
C ASP A 433 -3.66 2.25 -34.79
N GLN A 434 -3.15 1.61 -33.74
CA GLN A 434 -3.56 1.84 -32.36
C GLN A 434 -3.36 3.29 -31.90
N MET A 435 -2.32 3.97 -32.39
CA MET A 435 -2.01 5.34 -31.99
C MET A 435 -3.00 6.32 -32.63
N HIS A 436 -3.37 6.08 -33.88
CA HIS A 436 -4.40 6.84 -34.56
C HIS A 436 -5.77 6.65 -33.91
N LEU A 437 -6.14 5.40 -33.56
CA LEU A 437 -7.36 5.11 -32.81
C LEU A 437 -7.41 5.87 -31.48
N GLU A 438 -6.33 5.82 -30.70
CA GLU A 438 -6.23 6.53 -29.43
C GLU A 438 -6.33 8.05 -29.62
N LEU A 439 -5.68 8.62 -30.63
CA LEU A 439 -5.75 10.04 -30.92
C LEU A 439 -7.18 10.46 -31.25
N MET A 440 -7.86 9.73 -32.14
CA MET A 440 -9.24 10.03 -32.51
C MET A 440 -10.19 9.92 -31.31
N ALA A 441 -10.04 8.85 -30.51
CA ALA A 441 -10.84 8.67 -29.30
C ALA A 441 -10.65 9.83 -28.31
N LYS A 442 -9.40 10.23 -28.04
CA LYS A 442 -9.09 11.37 -27.18
C LYS A 442 -9.68 12.68 -27.67
N LEU A 443 -9.60 12.95 -28.97
CA LEU A 443 -10.12 14.19 -29.56
C LEU A 443 -11.65 14.26 -29.44
N LEU A 444 -12.34 13.16 -29.79
CA LEU A 444 -13.79 13.07 -29.68
C LEU A 444 -14.26 13.18 -28.23
N ASP A 445 -13.58 12.54 -27.29
CA ASP A 445 -13.99 12.59 -25.88
C ASP A 445 -13.74 13.97 -25.30
N THR A 446 -12.58 14.56 -25.61
CA THR A 446 -12.23 15.90 -25.16
C THR A 446 -13.32 16.88 -25.58
N GLU A 447 -13.77 16.82 -26.84
CA GLU A 447 -14.87 17.69 -27.27
C GLU A 447 -16.19 17.36 -26.58
N ARG A 448 -16.53 16.07 -26.39
CA ARG A 448 -17.72 15.66 -25.61
C ARG A 448 -17.69 16.22 -24.18
N GLN A 449 -16.56 16.16 -23.49
CA GLN A 449 -16.39 16.66 -22.13
C GLN A 449 -16.48 18.19 -22.03
N TYR A 450 -16.06 18.93 -23.06
CA TYR A 450 -16.23 20.39 -23.10
C TYR A 450 -17.62 20.80 -23.59
N TYR A 451 -18.30 19.98 -24.39
CA TYR A 451 -19.67 20.21 -24.83
C TYR A 451 -20.65 20.32 -23.65
N THR A 452 -20.45 19.51 -22.60
CA THR A 452 -21.29 19.51 -21.39
C THR A 452 -21.01 20.68 -20.45
N LYS A 453 -19.91 21.44 -20.65
CA LYS A 453 -19.53 22.58 -19.81
C LYS A 453 -20.20 23.86 -20.30
N SER A 454 -20.62 24.70 -19.36
CA SER A 454 -21.19 26.04 -19.66
C SER A 454 -20.21 26.99 -20.34
N ARG A 455 -18.89 26.79 -20.16
CA ARG A 455 -17.82 27.55 -20.81
C ARG A 455 -16.71 26.61 -21.27
N ARG A 456 -16.29 26.74 -22.53
CA ARG A 456 -15.23 25.93 -23.17
C ARG A 456 -13.83 26.53 -23.06
N VAL A 457 -13.49 27.05 -21.88
CA VAL A 457 -12.16 27.67 -21.67
C VAL A 457 -11.10 26.57 -21.56
N GLY A 458 -10.02 26.68 -22.34
CA GLY A 458 -8.87 25.75 -22.31
C GLY A 458 -9.00 24.53 -23.23
N ILE A 459 -10.03 24.45 -24.07
CA ILE A 459 -10.23 23.31 -24.98
C ILE A 459 -9.08 23.13 -25.98
N TYR A 460 -8.61 24.22 -26.60
CA TYR A 460 -7.53 24.15 -27.59
C TYR A 460 -6.24 23.60 -26.97
N ASP A 461 -5.90 24.02 -25.75
CA ASP A 461 -4.74 23.50 -25.02
C ASP A 461 -4.90 22.00 -24.69
N THR A 462 -6.11 21.55 -24.37
CA THR A 462 -6.38 20.12 -24.14
C THR A 462 -6.27 19.30 -25.43
N LEU A 463 -6.83 19.80 -26.53
CA LEU A 463 -6.74 19.13 -27.85
C LEU A 463 -5.29 19.05 -28.34
N GLU A 464 -4.50 20.11 -28.16
CA GLU A 464 -3.07 20.10 -28.52
C GLU A 464 -2.30 19.03 -27.73
N LYS A 465 -2.64 18.81 -26.45
CA LYS A 465 -2.04 17.73 -25.65
C LYS A 465 -2.38 16.33 -26.18
N CYS A 466 -3.56 16.12 -26.78
CA CYS A 466 -3.89 14.85 -27.43
C CYS A 466 -2.88 14.56 -28.56
N PHE A 467 -2.60 15.54 -29.42
CA PHE A 467 -1.58 15.40 -30.45
C PHE A 467 -0.18 15.20 -29.87
N ALA A 468 0.19 15.92 -28.82
CA ALA A 468 1.50 15.76 -28.20
C ALA A 468 1.76 14.34 -27.69
N THR A 469 0.71 13.64 -27.24
CA THR A 469 0.80 12.31 -26.63
C THR A 469 0.53 11.15 -27.59
N SER A 470 -0.32 11.34 -28.61
CA SER A 470 -0.83 10.23 -29.44
C SER A 470 -0.58 10.37 -30.94
N SER A 471 0.10 11.42 -31.42
CA SER A 471 0.35 11.63 -32.86
C SER A 471 1.49 10.83 -33.49
N ARG A 472 2.29 10.11 -32.69
CA ARG A 472 3.49 9.41 -33.17
C ARG A 472 3.37 7.93 -32.89
N ASP A 473 3.82 7.13 -33.85
CA ASP A 473 4.03 5.71 -33.64
C ASP A 473 5.11 5.46 -32.57
N ARG A 474 5.20 4.21 -32.10
CA ARG A 474 6.13 3.82 -31.04
C ARG A 474 7.57 4.13 -31.41
N THR A 475 7.97 3.82 -32.64
CA THR A 475 9.35 3.97 -33.13
C THR A 475 9.76 5.44 -33.17
N SER A 476 8.97 6.28 -33.84
CA SER A 476 9.27 7.71 -33.97
C SER A 476 9.20 8.44 -32.64
N ALA A 477 8.32 8.02 -31.72
CA ALA A 477 8.25 8.58 -30.38
C ALA A 477 9.50 8.29 -29.55
N ILE A 478 10.03 7.07 -29.64
CA ILE A 478 11.28 6.68 -28.95
C ILE A 478 12.48 7.40 -29.57
N GLU A 479 12.59 7.44 -30.91
CA GLU A 479 13.67 8.15 -31.60
C GLU A 479 13.72 9.63 -31.24
N ARG A 480 12.55 10.30 -31.18
CA ARG A 480 12.46 11.69 -30.75
C ARG A 480 12.94 11.89 -29.31
N ALA A 481 12.67 10.93 -28.42
CA ALA A 481 13.16 11.00 -27.03
C ALA A 481 14.69 10.88 -26.97
N HIS A 482 15.27 9.98 -27.77
CA HIS A 482 16.73 9.86 -27.90
C HIS A 482 17.35 11.12 -28.48
N LEU A 483 16.76 11.68 -29.54
CA LEU A 483 17.20 12.94 -30.15
C LEU A 483 17.18 14.10 -29.13
N SER A 484 16.09 14.24 -28.39
CA SER A 484 15.94 15.27 -27.35
C SER A 484 17.00 15.14 -26.26
N ARG A 485 17.27 13.92 -25.80
CA ARG A 485 18.34 13.66 -24.82
C ARG A 485 19.72 13.99 -25.38
N ASN A 486 20.02 13.54 -26.60
CA ASN A 486 21.31 13.79 -27.24
C ASN A 486 21.56 15.29 -27.43
N LEU A 487 20.53 16.05 -27.80
CA LEU A 487 20.59 17.52 -27.85
C LEU A 487 20.87 18.14 -26.47
N GLN A 488 20.18 17.69 -25.43
CA GLN A 488 20.42 18.18 -24.06
C GLN A 488 21.85 17.91 -23.58
N ASN A 489 22.37 16.71 -23.85
CA ASN A 489 23.75 16.35 -23.51
C ASN A 489 24.76 17.18 -24.31
N ALA A 490 24.56 17.33 -25.62
CA ALA A 490 25.44 18.16 -26.46
C ALA A 490 25.45 19.63 -26.02
N VAL A 491 24.31 20.18 -25.60
CA VAL A 491 24.22 21.53 -25.02
C VAL A 491 24.97 21.62 -23.69
N ALA A 492 24.84 20.61 -22.81
CA ALA A 492 25.55 20.56 -21.54
C ALA A 492 27.08 20.42 -21.71
N GLU A 493 27.51 19.74 -22.76
CA GLU A 493 28.92 19.55 -23.14
C GLU A 493 29.47 20.71 -23.99
N ALA A 494 28.66 21.73 -24.28
CA ALA A 494 29.00 22.87 -25.14
C ALA A 494 29.46 22.48 -26.57
N ASP A 495 29.02 21.33 -27.08
CA ASP A 495 29.32 20.86 -28.43
C ASP A 495 28.36 21.48 -29.47
N VAL A 496 28.76 22.64 -29.99
CA VAL A 496 27.98 23.45 -30.94
C VAL A 496 27.80 22.73 -32.29
N ASP A 497 28.73 21.87 -32.70
CA ASP A 497 28.67 21.19 -34.00
C ASP A 497 27.68 20.02 -33.96
N THR A 498 27.64 19.26 -32.86
CA THR A 498 26.63 18.21 -32.65
C THR A 498 25.22 18.81 -32.54
N VAL A 499 25.05 19.95 -31.86
CA VAL A 499 23.76 20.67 -31.81
C VAL A 499 23.32 21.12 -33.21
N LYS A 500 24.22 21.68 -34.03
CA LYS A 500 23.91 22.08 -35.41
C LYS A 500 23.55 20.88 -36.29
N GLN A 501 24.28 19.77 -36.20
CA GLN A 501 23.98 18.58 -37.00
C GLN A 501 22.63 17.95 -36.65
N LEU A 502 22.32 17.82 -35.36
CA LEU A 502 21.06 17.24 -34.89
C LEU A 502 19.85 18.13 -35.21
N THR A 503 19.99 19.46 -35.15
CA THR A 503 18.94 20.43 -35.53
C THR A 503 18.77 20.56 -37.05
N TRP A 504 19.85 20.48 -37.83
CA TRP A 504 19.79 20.48 -39.30
C TRP A 504 19.19 19.18 -39.87
N GLY A 505 19.46 18.03 -39.24
CA GLY A 505 18.86 16.74 -39.63
C GLY A 505 17.34 16.72 -39.47
N THR A 506 16.80 17.38 -38.44
CA THR A 506 15.35 17.50 -38.20
C THR A 506 14.65 18.47 -39.17
N LEU A 507 15.36 19.47 -39.70
CA LEU A 507 14.81 20.43 -40.66
C LEU A 507 14.76 19.89 -42.10
N LYS A 508 15.65 18.97 -42.48
CA LYS A 508 15.75 18.45 -43.86
C LYS A 508 14.85 17.24 -44.15
N PHE A 509 14.42 16.50 -43.14
CA PHE A 509 13.60 15.29 -43.31
C PHE A 509 12.37 15.32 -42.39
N PRO A 510 11.33 16.13 -42.68
CA PRO A 510 10.16 16.23 -41.80
C PRO A 510 9.24 15.00 -41.86
N ASN A 511 9.22 14.26 -42.98
CA ASN A 511 8.34 13.11 -43.23
C ASN A 511 9.02 12.13 -44.19
N GLN A 512 9.50 10.99 -43.69
CA GLN A 512 9.57 9.73 -44.43
C GLN A 512 9.26 8.59 -43.46
N SER A 513 8.00 8.52 -43.07
CA SER A 513 7.30 7.29 -42.65
C SER A 513 5.81 7.51 -42.89
#